data_AF-A0A7C1EH99-F1
#
_entry.id   AF-A0A7C1EH99-F1
#
_cell.length_a   1.000
_cell.length_b   1.000
_cell.length_c   1.000
_cell.angle_alpha   90.00
_cell.angle_beta   90.00
_cell.angle_gamma   90.00
#
_symmetry.space_group_name_H-M   'P 1'
#
loop_
_entity.id
_entity.type
_entity.pdbx_description
1 polymer ?
#
loop_
_entity_poly.entity_id
_entity_poly.type
_entity_poly.pdbx_seq_one_letter_code
_entity_poly.pdbx_strand_id
1 'polypeptide(L)'
;MFNSSNEWIDIPAGTVTLEPGGYLPAPTTFRVEPFAIARYPVTNELYARFIEAGGYNHQEWWCGQGWRMRERQGWTEPRYWDSPHWTRPDCPVVGVSWFEAMAFCRWWGSVLNRTITLPTEQQWQRAAQGDDG
;
A
#
# COMPACT_ATOMS: atom_id res chain seq x y z
N MET A 1 -3.54 -13.76 22.27
CA MET A 1 -4.37 -12.81 21.48
C MET A 1 -3.42 -11.83 20.85
N PHE A 2 -3.12 -11.99 19.57
CA PHE A 2 -2.17 -11.14 18.85
C PHE A 2 -2.82 -9.79 18.53
N ASN A 3 -2.11 -8.72 18.87
CA ASN A 3 -2.57 -7.34 18.79
C ASN A 3 -2.87 -6.96 17.33
N SER A 4 -3.99 -6.27 17.10
CA SER A 4 -4.48 -5.82 15.80
C SER A 4 -3.48 -4.89 15.08
N SER A 5 -2.51 -5.46 14.38
CA SER A 5 -1.33 -4.76 13.83
C SER A 5 -1.61 -4.09 12.49
N ASN A 6 -2.51 -3.11 12.50
CA ASN A 6 -2.53 -2.00 11.54
C ASN A 6 -2.85 -0.73 12.32
N GLU A 7 -1.94 -0.38 13.21
CA GLU A 7 -1.94 0.91 13.88
C GLU A 7 -1.75 2.00 12.83
N TRP A 8 -2.71 2.91 12.74
CA TRP A 8 -2.64 4.07 11.84
C TRP A 8 -2.02 5.23 12.61
N ILE A 9 -1.08 5.91 11.99
CA ILE A 9 -0.42 7.10 12.54
C ILE A 9 -0.98 8.32 11.81
N ASP A 10 -1.52 9.27 12.57
CA ASP A 10 -1.98 10.55 12.04
C ASP A 10 -0.78 11.47 11.78
N ILE A 11 -0.69 11.97 10.55
CA ILE A 11 0.33 12.91 10.10
C ILE A 11 -0.34 14.27 9.91
N PRO A 12 0.08 15.32 10.66
CA PRO A 12 -0.52 16.63 10.52
C PRO A 12 -0.14 17.29 9.20
N ALA A 13 -0.95 18.26 8.79
CA ALA A 13 -0.67 19.05 7.59
C ALA A 13 0.72 19.71 7.70
N GLY A 14 1.36 19.90 6.55
CA GLY A 14 2.67 20.56 6.52
C GLY A 14 3.16 20.78 5.09
N THR A 15 4.46 21.02 4.97
CA THR A 15 5.12 21.17 3.68
C THR A 15 6.28 20.21 3.59
N VAL A 16 6.55 19.70 2.39
CA VAL A 16 7.70 18.86 2.10
C VAL A 16 8.39 19.38 0.86
N THR A 17 9.73 19.46 0.89
CA THR A 17 10.55 19.77 -0.28
C THR A 17 11.10 18.47 -0.83
N LEU A 18 10.74 18.14 -2.06
CA LEU A 18 11.32 17.03 -2.79
C LEU A 18 12.52 17.53 -3.59
N GLU A 19 13.63 16.79 -3.50
CA GLU A 19 14.83 17.04 -4.29
C GLU A 19 14.59 16.72 -5.77
N PRO A 20 15.41 17.26 -6.69
CA PRO A 20 15.36 16.91 -8.11
C PRO A 20 15.53 15.41 -8.32
N GLY A 21 14.64 14.81 -9.10
CA GLY A 21 14.63 13.37 -9.33
C GLY A 21 13.34 12.90 -9.98
N GLY A 22 13.42 11.86 -10.81
CA GLY A 22 12.26 11.32 -11.52
C GLY A 22 11.58 12.35 -12.42
N TYR A 23 10.41 12.83 -11.98
CA TYR A 23 9.58 13.79 -12.71
C TYR A 23 9.82 15.26 -12.32
N LEU A 24 10.70 15.53 -11.35
CA LEU A 24 10.99 16.89 -10.88
C LEU A 24 12.32 17.41 -11.45
N PRO A 25 12.30 18.53 -12.22
CA PRO A 25 13.51 19.11 -12.79
C PRO A 25 14.33 19.96 -11.80
N ALA A 26 13.73 20.36 -10.69
CA ALA A 26 14.33 21.23 -9.67
C ALA A 26 13.68 20.94 -8.29
N PRO A 27 14.30 21.36 -7.17
CA PRO A 27 13.71 21.16 -5.85
C PRO A 27 12.35 21.85 -5.81
N THR A 28 11.32 21.12 -5.37
CA THR A 28 9.94 21.62 -5.39
C THR A 28 9.28 21.37 -4.05
N THR A 29 8.72 22.43 -3.46
CA THR A 29 7.99 22.36 -2.20
C THR A 29 6.50 22.14 -2.45
N PHE A 30 5.94 21.13 -1.79
CA PHE A 30 4.53 20.76 -1.85
C PHE A 30 3.88 20.96 -0.49
N ARG A 31 2.64 21.47 -0.50
CA ARG A 31 1.76 21.42 0.67
C ARG A 31 1.13 20.03 0.75
N VAL A 32 1.17 19.43 1.94
CA VAL A 32 0.60 18.11 2.23
C VAL A 32 -0.50 18.31 3.27
N GLU A 33 -1.73 17.98 2.91
CA GLU A 33 -2.89 17.97 3.81
C GLU A 33 -2.78 16.82 4.83
N PRO A 34 -3.46 16.89 5.99
CA PRO A 34 -3.36 15.85 7.00
C PRO A 34 -3.89 14.51 6.48
N PHE A 35 -3.23 13.43 6.86
CA PHE A 35 -3.59 12.07 6.45
C PHE A 35 -3.14 11.06 7.50
N ALA A 36 -3.64 9.83 7.42
CA ALA A 36 -3.14 8.73 8.23
C ALA A 36 -2.39 7.73 7.36
N ILE A 37 -1.31 7.15 7.89
CA ILE A 37 -0.55 6.09 7.22
C ILE A 37 -0.36 4.91 8.17
N ALA A 38 -0.37 3.69 7.63
CA ALA A 38 -0.11 2.50 8.43
C ALA A 38 1.31 2.56 9.00
N ARG A 39 1.44 2.26 10.30
CA ARG A 39 2.73 2.22 11.01
C ARG A 39 3.70 1.19 10.41
N TYR A 40 3.16 0.10 9.88
CA TYR A 40 3.91 -1.02 9.33
C TYR A 40 3.46 -1.34 7.91
N PRO A 41 4.35 -1.91 7.07
CA PRO A 41 3.96 -2.49 5.80
C PRO A 41 2.91 -3.59 5.97
N VAL A 42 2.11 -3.82 4.92
CA VAL A 42 1.17 -4.93 4.86
C VAL A 42 1.92 -6.24 5.03
N THR A 43 1.50 -7.06 6.00
CA THR A 43 2.12 -8.36 6.28
C THR A 43 1.56 -9.46 5.39
N ASN A 44 2.28 -10.59 5.29
CA ASN A 44 1.77 -11.78 4.62
C ASN A 44 0.45 -12.28 5.23
N GLU A 45 0.31 -12.28 6.56
CA GLU A 45 -0.95 -12.69 7.20
C GLU A 45 -2.13 -11.82 6.74
N LEU A 46 -1.93 -10.50 6.67
CA LEU A 46 -2.98 -9.60 6.25
C LEU A 46 -3.30 -9.75 4.76
N TYR A 47 -2.28 -9.94 3.93
CA TYR A 47 -2.46 -10.17 2.51
C TYR A 47 -3.12 -11.52 2.21
N ALA A 48 -2.86 -12.55 3.03
CA ALA A 48 -3.56 -13.84 2.94
C ALA A 48 -5.07 -13.66 3.07
N ARG A 49 -5.54 -12.81 3.98
CA ARG A 49 -6.97 -12.50 4.13
C ARG A 49 -7.58 -11.87 2.88
N PHE A 50 -6.80 -11.07 2.13
CA PHE A 50 -7.24 -10.54 0.85
C PHE A 50 -7.41 -11.65 -0.19
N ILE A 51 -6.45 -12.58 -0.27
CA ILE A 51 -6.53 -13.74 -1.17
C ILE A 51 -7.73 -14.63 -0.79
N GLU A 52 -7.88 -14.97 0.48
CA GLU A 52 -8.97 -15.80 1.03
C GLU A 52 -10.35 -15.18 0.80
N ALA A 53 -10.46 -13.85 0.88
CA ALA A 53 -11.68 -13.12 0.56
C ALA A 53 -11.96 -13.02 -0.96
N GLY A 54 -11.19 -13.72 -1.80
CA GLY A 54 -11.35 -13.75 -3.24
C GLY A 54 -10.80 -12.52 -3.94
N GLY A 55 -9.86 -11.78 -3.35
CA GLY A 55 -9.34 -10.52 -3.87
C GLY A 55 -8.90 -10.52 -5.34
N TYR A 56 -8.39 -11.66 -5.83
CA TYR A 56 -8.00 -11.85 -7.24
C TYR A 56 -9.15 -12.25 -8.18
N ASN A 57 -10.33 -12.54 -7.64
CA ASN A 57 -11.53 -12.96 -8.37
C ASN A 57 -12.61 -11.86 -8.44
N HIS A 58 -12.42 -10.76 -7.70
CA HIS A 58 -13.38 -9.67 -7.56
C HIS A 58 -12.90 -8.42 -8.30
N GLN A 59 -13.43 -8.17 -9.51
CA GLN A 59 -13.02 -7.08 -10.40
C GLN A 59 -13.19 -5.69 -9.78
N GLU A 60 -14.16 -5.52 -8.87
CA GLU A 60 -14.45 -4.26 -8.18
C GLU A 60 -13.24 -3.69 -7.42
N TRP A 61 -12.31 -4.54 -6.98
CA TRP A 61 -11.09 -4.09 -6.31
C TRP A 61 -10.05 -3.57 -7.30
N TRP A 62 -10.10 -3.95 -8.56
CA TRP A 62 -9.05 -3.67 -9.53
C TRP A 62 -9.37 -2.42 -10.35
N CYS A 63 -8.33 -1.71 -10.80
CA CYS A 63 -8.54 -0.76 -11.89
C CYS A 63 -8.67 -1.55 -13.21
N GLY A 64 -9.33 -0.97 -14.21
CA GLY A 64 -9.60 -1.71 -15.46
C GLY A 64 -8.32 -2.21 -16.16
N GLN A 65 -7.21 -1.47 -16.09
CA GLN A 65 -5.92 -1.94 -16.61
C GLN A 65 -5.33 -3.07 -15.76
N GLY A 66 -5.41 -2.95 -14.43
CA GLY A 66 -4.94 -3.98 -13.50
C GLY A 66 -5.69 -5.29 -13.67
N TRP A 67 -7.02 -5.25 -13.82
CA TRP A 67 -7.84 -6.43 -14.06
C TRP A 67 -7.43 -7.17 -15.34
N ARG A 68 -7.29 -6.44 -16.45
CA ARG A 68 -6.83 -7.04 -17.73
C ARG A 68 -5.44 -7.64 -17.62
N MET A 69 -4.53 -7.01 -16.87
CA MET A 69 -3.19 -7.52 -16.65
C MET A 69 -3.22 -8.81 -15.81
N ARG A 70 -4.02 -8.81 -14.73
CA ARG A 70 -4.27 -9.97 -13.88
C ARG A 70 -4.81 -11.15 -14.69
N GLU A 71 -5.80 -10.92 -15.56
CA GLU A 71 -6.36 -11.97 -16.43
C GLU A 71 -5.33 -12.50 -17.43
N ARG A 72 -4.60 -11.62 -18.11
CA ARG A 72 -3.59 -12.00 -19.09
C ARG A 72 -2.44 -12.80 -18.50
N GLN A 73 -2.03 -12.46 -17.29
CA GLN A 73 -0.90 -13.09 -16.61
C GLN A 73 -1.33 -14.23 -15.67
N GLY A 74 -2.63 -14.45 -15.50
CA GLY A 74 -3.17 -15.48 -14.61
C GLY A 74 -2.83 -15.27 -13.14
N TRP A 75 -2.71 -14.03 -12.66
CA TRP A 75 -2.32 -13.79 -11.26
C TRP A 75 -3.41 -14.28 -10.30
N THR A 76 -3.01 -15.08 -9.32
CA THR A 76 -3.84 -15.55 -8.21
C THR A 76 -3.28 -15.16 -6.86
N GLU A 77 -2.00 -14.79 -6.82
CA GLU A 77 -1.23 -14.46 -5.63
C GLU A 77 0.05 -13.68 -6.03
N PRO A 78 0.78 -13.08 -5.07
CA PRO A 78 2.03 -12.39 -5.33
C PRO A 78 3.11 -13.31 -5.91
N ARG A 79 4.06 -12.73 -6.68
CA ARG A 79 5.09 -13.50 -7.40
C ARG A 79 5.89 -14.50 -6.54
N TYR A 80 6.11 -14.19 -5.27
CA TYR A 80 6.96 -14.98 -4.37
C TYR A 80 6.18 -15.59 -3.20
N TRP A 81 4.86 -15.77 -3.34
CA TRP A 81 3.98 -16.21 -2.26
C TRP A 81 4.42 -17.52 -1.60
N ASP A 82 4.76 -18.53 -2.41
CA ASP A 82 5.21 -19.85 -1.92
C ASP A 82 6.73 -19.92 -1.63
N SER A 83 7.46 -18.80 -1.72
CA SER A 83 8.90 -18.81 -1.50
C SER A 83 9.20 -18.92 0.00
N PRO A 84 9.90 -19.98 0.47
CA PRO A 84 10.11 -20.22 1.90
C PRO A 84 10.89 -19.11 2.62
N HIS A 85 11.59 -18.24 1.88
CA HIS A 85 12.29 -17.07 2.43
C HIS A 85 11.35 -15.91 2.77
N TRP A 86 10.13 -15.89 2.21
CA TRP A 86 9.21 -14.76 2.26
C TRP A 86 7.82 -15.13 2.79
N THR A 87 7.61 -16.35 3.30
CA THR A 87 6.30 -16.88 3.72
C THR A 87 5.92 -16.60 5.17
N ARG A 88 6.82 -15.99 5.95
CA ARG A 88 6.56 -15.71 7.38
C ARG A 88 5.34 -14.78 7.54
N PRO A 89 4.33 -15.14 8.37
CA PRO A 89 3.10 -14.36 8.49
C PRO A 89 3.29 -12.90 8.92
N ASP A 90 4.29 -12.65 9.77
CA ASP A 90 4.61 -11.34 10.34
C ASP A 90 5.55 -10.49 9.47
N CYS A 91 6.11 -11.07 8.40
CA CYS A 91 6.94 -10.34 7.47
C CYS A 91 6.10 -9.53 6.47
N PRO A 92 6.63 -8.41 5.93
CA PRO A 92 6.02 -7.69 4.83
C PRO A 92 5.79 -8.59 3.62
N VAL A 93 4.62 -8.45 2.97
CA VAL A 93 4.37 -9.10 1.70
C VAL A 93 5.28 -8.54 0.61
N VAL A 94 5.81 -9.40 -0.24
CA VAL A 94 6.73 -9.04 -1.33
C VAL A 94 6.27 -9.62 -2.66
N GLY A 95 6.82 -9.10 -3.76
CA GLY A 95 6.46 -9.56 -5.11
C GLY A 95 5.09 -9.09 -5.59
N VAL A 96 4.51 -8.10 -4.91
CA VAL A 96 3.22 -7.48 -5.23
C VAL A 96 3.44 -6.38 -6.27
N SER A 97 2.67 -6.38 -7.35
CA SER A 97 2.65 -5.28 -8.32
C SER A 97 1.90 -4.06 -7.77
N TRP A 98 2.08 -2.90 -8.42
CA TRP A 98 1.31 -1.70 -8.10
C TRP A 98 -0.22 -1.93 -8.22
N PHE A 99 -0.66 -2.73 -9.21
CA PHE A 99 -2.08 -3.04 -9.40
C PHE A 99 -2.65 -3.88 -8.24
N GLU A 100 -1.90 -4.89 -7.81
CA GLU A 100 -2.26 -5.73 -6.67
C GLU A 100 -2.30 -4.91 -5.37
N ALA A 101 -1.32 -4.03 -5.15
CA ALA A 101 -1.29 -3.16 -3.96
C ALA A 101 -2.49 -2.19 -3.92
N MET A 102 -2.87 -1.61 -5.06
CA MET A 102 -4.07 -0.79 -5.17
C MET A 102 -5.36 -1.59 -4.95
N ALA A 103 -5.43 -2.81 -5.47
CA ALA A 103 -6.58 -3.70 -5.26
C ALA A 103 -6.74 -4.08 -3.79
N PHE A 104 -5.64 -4.42 -3.13
CA PHE A 104 -5.59 -4.64 -1.68
C PHE A 104 -6.09 -3.42 -0.90
N CYS A 105 -5.61 -2.21 -1.22
CA CYS A 105 -6.04 -0.99 -0.55
C CYS A 105 -7.56 -0.77 -0.64
N ARG A 106 -8.15 -1.00 -1.81
CA ARG A 106 -9.60 -0.85 -2.02
C ARG A 106 -10.40 -1.90 -1.26
N TRP A 107 -9.99 -3.16 -1.30
CA TRP A 107 -10.62 -4.22 -0.52
C TRP A 107 -10.53 -3.94 0.99
N TRP A 108 -9.33 -3.61 1.49
CA TRP A 108 -9.12 -3.33 2.90
C TRP A 108 -9.89 -2.08 3.36
N GLY A 109 -10.00 -1.08 2.48
CA GLY A 109 -10.86 0.08 2.70
C GLY A 109 -12.34 -0.30 2.84
N SER A 110 -12.83 -1.22 2.02
CA SER A 110 -14.17 -1.79 2.16
C SER A 110 -14.36 -2.50 3.51
N VAL A 111 -13.39 -3.35 3.91
CA VAL A 111 -13.41 -4.06 5.20
C VAL A 111 -13.45 -3.10 6.39
N LEU A 112 -12.68 -2.02 6.34
CA LEU A 112 -12.59 -1.02 7.42
C LEU A 112 -13.64 0.10 7.32
N ASN A 113 -14.47 0.10 6.28
CA ASN A 113 -15.37 1.20 5.93
C ASN A 113 -14.65 2.57 5.90
N ARG A 114 -13.49 2.61 5.23
CA ARG A 114 -12.64 3.80 5.06
C ARG A 114 -12.06 3.84 3.65
N THR A 115 -11.78 5.04 3.14
CA THR A 115 -11.01 5.18 1.91
C THR A 115 -9.53 4.94 2.21
N ILE A 116 -8.96 3.89 1.60
CA ILE A 116 -7.54 3.54 1.74
C ILE A 116 -6.93 3.51 0.33
N THR A 117 -5.74 4.08 0.20
CA THR A 117 -4.98 4.15 -1.04
C THR A 117 -3.48 4.10 -0.74
N LEU A 118 -2.66 3.88 -1.77
CA LEU A 118 -1.23 4.09 -1.66
C LEU A 118 -0.92 5.57 -1.38
N PRO A 119 0.06 5.87 -0.51
CA PRO A 119 0.49 7.24 -0.29
C PRO A 119 1.12 7.80 -1.57
N THR A 120 0.99 9.11 -1.77
CA THR A 120 1.82 9.81 -2.76
C THR A 120 3.26 9.90 -2.26
N GLU A 121 4.19 10.23 -3.15
CA GLU A 121 5.60 10.46 -2.77
C GLU A 121 5.72 11.59 -1.73
N GLN A 122 4.95 12.67 -1.90
CA GLN A 122 4.93 13.79 -0.95
C GLN A 122 4.45 13.36 0.44
N GLN A 123 3.38 12.54 0.49
CA GLN A 123 2.87 11.98 1.73
C GLN A 123 3.89 11.06 2.38
N TRP A 124 4.53 10.18 1.60
CA TRP A 124 5.53 9.25 2.11
C TRP A 124 6.74 9.99 2.71
N GLN A 125 7.27 10.99 2.00
CA GLN A 125 8.37 11.82 2.48
C GLN A 125 7.98 12.60 3.75
N ARG A 126 6.78 13.20 3.79
CA ARG A 126 6.28 13.92 4.97
C ARG A 126 6.18 13.03 6.21
N ALA A 127 5.75 11.78 6.03
CA ALA A 127 5.69 10.79 7.10
C ALA A 127 7.08 10.34 7.58
N ALA A 128 8.05 10.24 6.67
CA ALA A 128 9.41 9.81 7.00
C ALA A 128 10.27 10.90 7.65
N GLN A 129 10.04 12.18 7.30
CA GLN A 129 10.90 13.29 7.74
C GLN A 129 10.65 13.73 9.20
N GLY A 130 9.46 13.48 9.75
CA GLY A 130 9.09 13.94 11.10
C GLY A 130 8.97 15.47 11.19
N ASP A 131 8.75 15.98 12.41
CA ASP A 131 8.64 17.42 12.69
C ASP A 131 9.95 18.02 13.27
N ASP A 132 10.95 17.19 13.58
CA ASP A 132 12.20 17.57 14.26
C ASP A 132 13.35 17.86 13.27
N GLY A 133 13.11 18.77 12.33
CA GLY A 133 14.15 19.32 11.44
C GLY A 133 15.04 20.35 12.13
#